data_AF-Q4FA23-F1
#
_entry.id   AF-Q4FA23-F1
#
_cell.length_a   1.000
_cell.length_b   1.000
_cell.length_c   1.000
_cell.angle_alpha   90.00
_cell.angle_beta   90.00
_cell.angle_gamma   90.00
#
_symmetry.space_group_name_H-M   'P 1'
#
loop_
_entity.id
_entity.type
_entity.pdbx_description
1 polymer ?
#
loop_
_entity_poly.entity_id
_entity_poly.type
_entity_poly.pdbx_seq_one_letter_code
_entity_poly.pdbx_strand_id
1 'polypeptide(L)'
;MNLSFFDQFSSPSLLGIPLILVAMTFPALLLPSPDNRWITNRLSTLQLWFINLITKQLMMPLDKNGHKWALILTSLMIFLLLINLLGLLPYTFTPTTQLSM
;
A
#
# COMPACT_ATOMS: atom_id res chain seq x y z
N MET A 1 -30.55 16.34 -1.67
CA MET A 1 -29.87 15.78 -0.49
C MET A 1 -29.00 14.55 -0.85
N ASN A 2 -28.26 14.62 -1.97
CA ASN A 2 -27.54 13.47 -2.55
C ASN A 2 -26.11 13.83 -2.99
N LEU A 3 -25.66 15.06 -2.71
CA LEU A 3 -24.37 15.57 -3.19
C LEU A 3 -23.21 15.08 -2.31
N SER A 4 -23.46 14.76 -1.03
CA SER A 4 -22.40 14.45 -0.07
C SER A 4 -21.83 13.04 -0.16
N PHE A 5 -22.44 12.11 -0.90
CA PHE A 5 -21.90 10.75 -1.05
C PHE A 5 -20.62 10.73 -1.87
N PHE A 6 -20.48 11.65 -2.83
CA PHE A 6 -19.30 11.70 -3.70
C PHE A 6 -18.17 12.56 -3.13
N ASP A 7 -18.43 13.37 -2.10
CA ASP A 7 -17.42 14.21 -1.45
C ASP A 7 -16.25 13.38 -0.90
N GLN A 8 -16.50 12.12 -0.49
CA GLN A 8 -15.45 11.21 -0.02
C GLN A 8 -14.43 10.81 -1.11
N PHE A 9 -14.81 10.86 -2.39
CA PHE A 9 -13.91 10.54 -3.50
C PHE A 9 -13.19 11.77 -4.06
N SER A 10 -13.60 12.97 -3.64
CA SER A 10 -12.90 14.19 -3.98
C SER A 10 -11.55 14.25 -3.26
N SER A 11 -10.52 14.75 -3.94
CA SER A 11 -9.20 14.88 -3.30
C SER A 11 -9.29 15.90 -2.15
N PRO A 12 -8.92 15.54 -0.92
CA PRO A 12 -8.98 16.46 0.21
C PRO A 12 -8.01 17.62 -0.01
N SER A 13 -8.48 18.84 0.25
CA SER A 13 -7.67 20.06 0.25
C SER A 13 -7.78 20.77 1.60
N LEU A 14 -6.67 21.29 2.10
CA LEU A 14 -6.61 22.10 3.31
C LEU A 14 -5.88 23.40 2.96
N LEU A 15 -6.51 24.54 3.24
CA LEU A 15 -5.95 25.87 2.93
C LEU A 15 -5.53 26.03 1.44
N GLY A 16 -6.24 25.37 0.52
CA GLY A 16 -5.94 25.40 -0.92
C GLY A 16 -4.83 24.45 -1.37
N ILE A 17 -4.24 23.65 -0.47
CA ILE A 17 -3.20 22.66 -0.79
C ILE A 17 -3.83 21.26 -0.90
N PRO A 18 -3.66 20.52 -2.01
CA PRO A 18 -4.16 19.16 -2.15
C PRO A 18 -3.32 18.18 -1.32
N LEU A 19 -3.97 17.34 -0.51
CA LEU A 19 -3.30 16.37 0.38
C LEU A 19 -3.09 14.99 -0.26
N ILE A 20 -3.29 14.86 -1.57
CA ILE A 20 -3.16 13.58 -2.28
C ILE A 20 -1.75 12.98 -2.14
N LEU A 21 -0.71 13.80 -2.20
CA LEU A 21 0.68 13.34 -2.04
C LEU A 21 0.94 12.80 -0.63
N VAL A 22 0.36 13.43 0.39
CA VAL A 22 0.44 12.96 1.78
C VAL A 22 -0.27 11.62 1.91
N ALA A 23 -1.48 11.50 1.35
CA ALA A 23 -2.24 10.25 1.36
C ALA A 23 -1.52 9.09 0.63
N MET A 24 -0.80 9.37 -0.47
CA MET A 24 -0.02 8.35 -1.19
C MET A 24 1.26 7.93 -0.46
N THR A 25 1.91 8.84 0.27
CA THR A 25 3.19 8.55 0.97
C THR A 25 2.98 7.92 2.35
N PHE A 26 1.84 8.18 2.98
CA PHE A 26 1.52 7.67 4.32
C PHE A 26 1.56 6.14 4.47
N PRO A 27 1.02 5.31 3.54
CA PRO A 27 1.13 3.85 3.59
C PRO A 27 2.57 3.35 3.74
N ALA A 28 3.51 3.96 3.03
CA ALA A 28 4.90 3.55 3.06
C ALA A 28 5.59 3.87 4.39
N LEU A 29 5.17 4.96 5.06
CA LEU A 29 5.70 5.36 6.37
C LEU A 29 5.27 4.44 7.52
N LEU A 30 4.15 3.71 7.36
CA LEU A 30 3.67 2.78 8.38
C LEU A 30 4.46 1.47 8.44
N LEU A 31 5.23 1.15 7.40
CA LEU A 31 6.02 -0.08 7.37
C LEU A 31 7.28 0.10 8.24
N PRO A 32 7.48 -0.74 9.27
CA PRO A 32 8.67 -0.64 10.11
C PRO A 32 9.92 -1.00 9.30
N SER A 33 10.99 -0.23 9.50
CA SER A 33 12.30 -0.55 8.93
C SER A 33 12.85 -1.85 9.52
N PRO A 34 13.56 -2.67 8.72
CA PRO A 34 14.20 -3.87 9.24
C PRO A 34 15.29 -3.52 10.26
N ASP A 35 15.29 -4.22 11.39
CA ASP A 35 16.35 -4.12 12.39
C ASP A 35 17.54 -4.99 12.01
N ASN A 36 18.76 -4.55 12.33
CA ASN A 36 19.98 -5.35 12.16
C ASN A 36 20.19 -6.42 13.26
N ARG A 37 19.11 -6.79 13.97
CA ARG A 37 19.14 -7.74 15.08
C ARG A 37 18.85 -9.15 14.57
N TRP A 38 19.56 -10.15 15.09
CA TRP A 38 19.39 -11.55 14.69
C TRP A 38 18.01 -12.11 15.08
N ILE A 39 17.54 -11.74 16.28
CA ILE A 39 16.16 -12.00 16.74
C ILE A 39 15.38 -10.71 16.56
N THR A 40 14.41 -10.75 15.64
CA THR A 40 13.57 -9.60 15.30
C THR A 40 12.27 -9.62 16.12
N ASN A 41 11.53 -8.51 16.12
CA ASN A 41 10.25 -8.41 16.83
C ASN A 41 9.17 -9.25 16.12
N ARG A 42 8.08 -9.59 16.84
CA ARG A 42 6.98 -10.41 16.30
C ARG A 42 6.33 -9.81 15.05
N LEU A 43 6.23 -8.48 14.97
CA LEU A 43 5.68 -7.80 13.81
C LEU A 43 6.56 -8.00 12.57
N SER A 44 7.88 -7.81 12.71
CA SER A 44 8.84 -8.00 11.62
C SER A 44 8.94 -9.45 11.15
N THR A 45 8.79 -10.44 12.05
CA THR A 45 8.77 -11.85 11.63
C THR A 45 7.52 -12.17 10.81
N LEU A 46 6.34 -11.67 11.23
CA LEU A 46 5.11 -11.84 10.47
C LEU A 46 5.16 -11.13 9.11
N GLN A 47 5.70 -9.91 9.07
CA GLN A 47 5.86 -9.15 7.82
C GLN A 47 6.80 -9.89 6.85
N LEU A 48 7.94 -10.38 7.33
CA LEU A 48 8.89 -11.15 6.51
C LEU A 48 8.25 -12.44 5.98
N TRP A 49 7.52 -13.16 6.84
CA TRP A 49 6.80 -14.37 6.46
C TRP A 49 5.76 -14.09 5.37
N PHE A 50 4.97 -13.03 5.53
CA PHE A 50 3.97 -12.60 4.56
C PHE A 50 4.59 -12.23 3.21
N ILE A 51 5.66 -11.44 3.21
CA ILE A 51 6.39 -11.07 1.99
C ILE A 51 6.89 -12.32 1.27
N ASN A 52 7.51 -13.26 1.98
CA ASN A 52 8.02 -14.51 1.38
C ASN A 52 6.92 -15.39 0.79
N LEU A 53 5.73 -15.43 1.39
CA LEU A 53 4.60 -16.18 0.85
C LEU A 53 4.07 -15.53 -0.42
N ILE A 54 3.86 -14.21 -0.42
CA ILE A 54 3.40 -13.49 -1.61
C ILE A 54 4.41 -13.61 -2.74
N THR A 55 5.70 -13.40 -2.47
CA THR A 55 6.74 -13.50 -3.50
C THR A 55 6.74 -14.90 -4.11
N LYS A 56 6.65 -15.96 -3.28
CA LYS A 56 6.57 -17.34 -3.75
C LYS A 56 5.34 -17.60 -4.60
N GLN A 57 4.15 -17.18 -4.16
CA GLN A 57 2.90 -17.40 -4.89
C GLN A 57 2.87 -16.63 -6.22
N LEU A 58 3.32 -15.37 -6.21
CA LEU A 58 3.33 -14.52 -7.40
C LEU A 58 4.35 -15.02 -8.44
N MET A 59 5.49 -15.55 -8.00
CA MET A 59 6.55 -16.05 -8.88
C MET A 59 6.35 -17.51 -9.34
N MET A 60 5.55 -18.31 -8.64
CA MET A 60 5.36 -19.75 -8.95
C MET A 60 5.00 -20.06 -10.41
N PRO A 61 4.11 -19.30 -11.09
CA PRO A 61 3.77 -19.58 -12.49
C PRO A 61 4.74 -18.97 -13.51
N LEU A 62 5.74 -18.19 -13.06
CA LEU A 62 6.65 -17.45 -13.94
C LEU A 62 7.97 -18.20 -14.16
N ASP A 63 8.52 -18.08 -15.36
CA ASP A 63 9.86 -18.59 -15.66
C ASP A 63 10.96 -17.81 -14.91
N LYS A 64 12.17 -18.40 -14.84
CA LYS A 64 13.34 -17.81 -14.18
C LYS A 64 13.67 -16.38 -14.67
N ASN A 65 13.40 -16.08 -15.93
CA ASN A 65 13.61 -14.74 -16.49
C ASN A 65 12.66 -13.70 -15.85
N GLY A 66 11.45 -14.11 -15.48
CA GLY A 66 10.46 -13.26 -14.82
C GLY A 66 10.79 -12.94 -13.36
N HIS A 67 11.56 -13.80 -12.67
CA HIS A 67 11.95 -13.57 -11.27
C HIS A 67 12.77 -12.29 -11.06
N LYS A 68 13.39 -11.71 -12.10
CA LYS A 68 14.05 -10.40 -12.02
C LYS A 68 13.08 -9.29 -11.61
N TRP A 69 11.79 -9.42 -11.95
CA TRP A 69 10.75 -8.47 -11.60
C TRP A 69 10.10 -8.76 -10.24
N ALA A 70 10.56 -9.77 -9.50
CA ALA A 70 9.97 -10.13 -8.22
C ALA A 70 9.92 -8.95 -7.26
N LEU A 71 11.00 -8.17 -7.15
CA LEU A 71 11.08 -7.01 -6.25
C LEU A 71 10.03 -5.94 -6.58
N ILE A 72 9.90 -5.56 -7.86
CA ILE A 72 8.97 -4.48 -8.24
C ILE A 72 7.51 -4.93 -8.13
N LEU A 73 7.20 -6.18 -8.51
CA LEU A 73 5.83 -6.69 -8.46
C LEU A 73 5.35 -6.88 -7.03
N THR A 74 6.23 -7.37 -6.16
CA THR A 74 5.90 -7.59 -4.75
C THR A 74 5.77 -6.28 -3.99
N SER A 75 6.66 -5.30 -4.23
CA SER A 75 6.52 -3.96 -3.64
C SER A 75 5.24 -3.26 -4.11
N LEU A 76 4.92 -3.32 -5.40
CA LEU A 76 3.68 -2.76 -5.94
C LEU A 76 2.43 -3.43 -5.36
N MET A 77 2.41 -4.76 -5.28
CA MET A 77 1.28 -5.51 -4.70
C MET A 77 1.06 -5.13 -3.23
N ILE A 78 2.12 -5.05 -2.44
CA ILE A 78 2.05 -4.66 -1.03
C ILE A 78 1.55 -3.21 -0.89
N PHE A 79 2.07 -2.29 -1.71
CA PHE A 79 1.65 -0.89 -1.68
C PHE A 79 0.16 -0.72 -2.00
N LEU A 80 -0.32 -1.35 -3.07
CA LEU A 80 -1.75 -1.31 -3.45
C LEU A 80 -2.65 -1.96 -2.40
N LEU A 81 -2.22 -3.07 -1.81
CA LEU A 81 -2.97 -3.72 -0.74
C LEU A 81 -3.06 -2.80 0.49
N LEU A 82 -1.96 -2.17 0.89
CA LEU A 82 -1.89 -1.34 2.08
C LEU A 82 -2.72 -0.06 1.93
N ILE A 83 -2.63 0.62 0.77
CA ILE A 83 -3.41 1.83 0.50
C ILE A 83 -4.91 1.55 0.44
N ASN A 84 -5.32 0.39 -0.10
CA ASN A 84 -6.72 0.00 -0.16
C ASN A 84 -7.25 -0.44 1.22
N LEU A 85 -6.46 -1.16 2.02
CA LEU A 85 -6.86 -1.57 3.37
C LEU A 85 -7.04 -0.36 4.30
N LEU A 86 -6.12 0.60 4.26
CA LEU A 86 -6.28 1.85 5.01
C LEU A 86 -7.55 2.60 4.59
N GLY A 87 -7.91 2.49 3.33
CA GLY A 87 -9.12 3.06 2.76
C GLY A 87 -10.45 2.56 3.31
N LEU A 88 -10.45 1.39 3.93
CA LEU A 88 -11.64 0.81 4.55
C LEU A 88 -11.96 1.47 5.90
N LEU A 89 -11.04 2.27 6.45
CA LEU A 89 -11.28 3.01 7.68
C LEU A 89 -12.32 4.12 7.45
N PRO A 90 -13.09 4.49 8.48
CA PRO A 90 -14.09 5.54 8.35
C PRO A 90 -13.41 6.89 8.03
N TYR A 91 -13.98 7.63 7.08
CA TYR A 91 -13.53 8.96 6.66
C TYR A 91 -12.08 9.03 6.13
N THR A 92 -11.55 7.93 5.61
CA THR A 92 -10.25 7.93 4.91
C THR A 92 -10.42 8.06 3.40
N PHE A 93 -9.69 8.99 2.80
CA PHE A 93 -9.58 9.13 1.35
C PHE A 93 -8.61 8.09 0.78
N THR A 94 -9.03 7.35 -0.24
CA THR A 94 -8.20 6.40 -0.98
C THR A 94 -7.75 6.97 -2.31
N PRO A 95 -6.44 7.20 -2.52
CA PRO A 95 -5.95 7.68 -3.81
C PRO A 95 -6.25 6.75 -5.00
N THR A 96 -6.48 5.46 -4.75
CA THR A 96 -6.82 4.45 -5.78
C THR A 96 -8.22 4.59 -6.35
N THR A 97 -9.13 5.35 -5.73
CA THR A 97 -10.48 5.57 -6.28
C THR A 97 -10.50 6.66 -7.36
N GLN A 98 -9.43 7.42 -7.50
CA GLN A 98 -9.31 8.43 -8.55
C GLN A 98 -8.87 7.77 -9.86
N LEU A 99 -9.85 7.46 -10.70
CA LEU A 99 -9.61 7.19 -12.12
C LEU A 99 -9.52 8.55 -12.81
N SER A 100 -8.28 9.00 -13.07
CA SER A 100 -7.89 10.22 -13.82
C SER A 100 -9.05 11.13 -14.23
N MET A 101 -9.48 12.00 -13.31
CA MET A 101 -10.23 13.21 -13.64
C MET A 101 -9.27 14.31 -14.06
#